data_AF-A0A9W7F1R7-F1
#
_entry.id   AF-A0A9W7F1R7-F1
#
_cell.length_a   1.000
_cell.length_b   1.000
_cell.length_c   1.000
_cell.angle_alpha   90.00
_cell.angle_beta   90.00
_cell.angle_gamma   90.00
#
_symmetry.space_group_name_H-M   'P 1'
#
loop_
_entity.id
_entity.type
_entity.pdbx_description
1 polymer ?
#
loop_
_entity_poly.entity_id
_entity_poly.type
_entity_poly.pdbx_seq_one_letter_code
_entity_poly.pdbx_strand_id
1 'polypeptide(L)'
;MFTGLPFRYAPLTHVLPLVSKTFHAHCQKNFLWQLSITRKKSLQTLEPTYTHYHNLASTPPPSSQKSLYSLTESLLRPTYPTFIMRTGLRKSQSFSLHFFEPRYRRLISQTMERYMEEINDFSENVVKGEDLEGREVKPRFYYGDKGTVSPGGFCFLVEVVRCHIYPDGRADVMMVPVERVLVERVEREERDNLFFVSGRVVGDDFGGEGEQQSEVLRRLGMRLVERLGVTAEQARGMIQGILEGNAELTLGELLGMQGGEDGDEEEEDEEWVGIEEEEEEEEEEEEEDEDPHSGDA
;
A
#
# COMPACT_ATOMS: atom_id res chain seq x y z
N MET A 1 13.24 -0.28 -55.82
CA MET A 1 13.86 0.34 -54.63
C MET A 1 13.00 1.51 -54.19
N PHE A 2 12.23 1.33 -53.12
CA PHE A 2 11.81 2.40 -52.19
C PHE A 2 11.41 1.70 -50.89
N THR A 3 12.23 1.90 -49.86
CA THR A 3 12.05 1.51 -48.47
C THR A 3 11.40 2.68 -47.73
N GLY A 4 10.27 2.48 -47.06
CA GLY A 4 9.58 3.51 -46.27
C GLY A 4 8.36 2.98 -45.49
N LEU A 5 8.51 2.96 -44.16
CA LEU A 5 7.58 2.52 -43.09
C LEU A 5 6.24 3.32 -43.04
N PRO A 6 5.14 2.83 -42.40
CA PRO A 6 5.02 2.85 -40.94
C PRO A 6 4.36 1.62 -40.29
N PHE A 7 4.85 1.27 -39.10
CA PHE A 7 4.16 0.44 -38.10
C PHE A 7 2.71 0.91 -37.95
N ARG A 8 1.76 0.09 -38.41
CA ARG A 8 0.34 0.28 -38.08
C ARG A 8 0.04 -0.50 -36.81
N TYR A 9 -0.51 0.21 -35.83
CA TYR A 9 -1.10 -0.32 -34.60
C TYR A 9 -1.91 -1.59 -34.89
N ALA A 10 -1.38 -2.74 -34.45
CA ALA A 10 -2.15 -3.97 -34.44
C ALA A 10 -3.21 -3.84 -33.33
N PRO A 11 -4.51 -4.00 -33.63
CA PRO A 11 -5.54 -4.00 -32.60
C PRO A 11 -5.27 -5.14 -31.61
N LEU A 12 -5.60 -4.93 -30.33
CA LEU A 12 -5.40 -5.88 -29.21
C LEU A 12 -5.94 -7.31 -29.46
N THR A 13 -6.68 -7.51 -30.56
CA THR A 13 -7.25 -8.78 -31.01
C THR A 13 -6.21 -9.86 -31.30
N HIS A 14 -4.95 -9.50 -31.59
CA HIS A 14 -3.90 -10.50 -31.83
C HIS A 14 -3.37 -11.14 -30.54
N VAL A 15 -3.59 -10.52 -29.38
CA VAL A 15 -3.15 -11.05 -28.07
C VAL A 15 -4.19 -12.03 -27.49
N LEU A 16 -5.43 -12.02 -28.00
CA LEU A 16 -6.50 -12.90 -27.50
C LEU A 16 -7.23 -13.62 -28.66
N PRO A 17 -6.59 -14.58 -29.37
CA PRO A 17 -7.27 -15.32 -30.44
C PRO A 17 -8.29 -16.35 -29.94
N LEU A 18 -8.39 -16.57 -28.62
CA LEU A 18 -9.17 -17.68 -28.02
C LEU A 18 -9.98 -17.23 -26.80
N VAL A 19 -10.63 -16.08 -26.87
CA VAL A 19 -11.56 -15.68 -25.82
C VAL A 19 -12.93 -16.28 -26.07
N SER A 20 -13.33 -17.16 -25.16
CA SER A 20 -14.61 -17.89 -25.19
C SER A 20 -15.81 -16.93 -25.33
N LYS A 21 -16.96 -17.43 -25.82
CA LYS A 21 -18.22 -16.65 -25.84
C LYS A 21 -18.54 -16.02 -24.48
N THR A 22 -18.13 -16.66 -23.40
CA THR A 22 -18.25 -16.20 -22.01
C THR A 22 -17.41 -14.95 -21.74
N PHE A 23 -16.18 -14.91 -22.23
CA PHE A 23 -15.34 -13.70 -22.15
C PHE A 23 -15.95 -12.55 -22.95
N HIS A 24 -16.48 -12.82 -24.14
CA HIS A 24 -17.13 -11.77 -24.93
C HIS A 24 -18.37 -11.19 -24.21
N ALA A 25 -19.16 -12.04 -23.53
CA ALA A 25 -20.29 -11.62 -22.71
C ALA A 25 -19.86 -10.84 -21.45
N HIS A 26 -18.71 -11.16 -20.84
CA HIS A 26 -18.13 -10.38 -19.75
C HIS A 26 -17.58 -9.03 -20.22
N CYS A 27 -16.93 -8.98 -21.38
CA CYS A 27 -16.45 -7.74 -21.98
C CYS A 27 -17.59 -6.82 -22.44
N GLN A 28 -18.72 -7.36 -22.88
CA GLN A 28 -19.92 -6.57 -23.20
C GLN A 28 -20.49 -5.83 -21.98
N LYS A 29 -20.26 -6.32 -20.75
CA LYS A 29 -20.71 -5.65 -19.52
C LYS A 29 -19.89 -4.41 -19.14
N ASN A 30 -19.01 -3.92 -20.02
CA ASN A 30 -18.19 -2.71 -19.88
C ASN A 30 -17.19 -2.71 -18.71
N PHE A 31 -17.37 -3.54 -17.68
CA PHE A 31 -16.56 -3.53 -16.47
C PHE A 31 -15.09 -3.87 -16.72
N LEU A 32 -14.79 -4.92 -17.48
CA LEU A 32 -13.40 -5.30 -17.78
C LEU A 32 -12.71 -4.27 -18.70
N TRP A 33 -13.46 -3.67 -19.62
CA TRP A 33 -12.96 -2.59 -20.47
C TRP A 33 -12.73 -1.30 -19.68
N GLN A 34 -13.65 -0.94 -18.78
CA GLN A 34 -13.48 0.17 -17.86
C GLN A 34 -12.29 -0.09 -16.94
N LEU A 35 -12.12 -1.29 -16.38
CA LEU A 35 -10.94 -1.64 -15.59
C LEU A 35 -9.66 -1.53 -16.41
N SER A 36 -9.66 -2.02 -17.65
CA SER A 36 -8.49 -1.98 -18.53
C SER A 36 -8.16 -0.56 -19.00
N ILE A 37 -9.17 0.27 -19.22
CA ILE A 37 -9.03 1.69 -19.61
C ILE A 37 -8.65 2.52 -18.41
N THR A 38 -9.25 2.31 -17.24
CA THR A 38 -8.87 2.94 -15.97
C THR A 38 -7.44 2.56 -15.62
N ARG A 39 -7.06 1.28 -15.77
CA ARG A 39 -5.68 0.80 -15.64
C ARG A 39 -4.77 1.48 -16.65
N LYS A 40 -5.15 1.56 -17.93
CA LYS A 40 -4.33 2.24 -18.94
C LYS A 40 -4.20 3.75 -18.67
N LYS A 41 -5.24 4.40 -18.15
CA LYS A 41 -5.24 5.83 -17.81
C LYS A 41 -4.48 6.12 -16.52
N SER A 42 -4.62 5.26 -15.50
CA SER A 42 -3.87 5.35 -14.25
C SER A 42 -2.39 5.05 -14.50
N LEU A 43 -2.08 4.06 -15.35
CA LEU A 43 -0.71 3.79 -15.82
C LEU A 43 -0.20 4.91 -16.74
N GLN A 44 -1.04 5.60 -17.51
CA GLN A 44 -0.59 6.80 -18.25
C GLN A 44 -0.22 7.98 -17.33
N THR A 45 -0.63 7.95 -16.06
CA THR A 45 -0.17 8.89 -15.01
C THR A 45 0.87 8.26 -14.08
N LEU A 46 1.19 6.98 -14.29
CA LEU A 46 2.06 6.11 -13.50
C LEU A 46 2.73 5.09 -14.44
N GLU A 47 3.64 5.52 -15.29
CA GLU A 47 4.64 4.63 -15.89
C GLU A 47 5.99 5.34 -15.75
N PRO A 48 7.04 4.65 -15.28
CA PRO A 48 7.32 3.27 -15.66
C PRO A 48 7.40 2.29 -14.48
N THR A 49 6.55 1.25 -14.46
CA THR A 49 6.83 0.00 -13.73
C THR A 49 6.84 -1.20 -14.68
N TYR A 50 7.24 -0.98 -15.93
CA TYR A 50 7.28 -2.03 -16.95
C TYR A 50 8.32 -3.14 -16.66
N THR A 51 9.34 -2.87 -15.84
CA THR A 51 10.44 -3.81 -15.55
C THR A 51 10.05 -4.98 -14.64
N HIS A 52 9.13 -4.78 -13.68
CA HIS A 52 8.67 -5.87 -12.81
C HIS A 52 7.84 -6.93 -13.57
N TYR A 53 7.17 -6.55 -14.66
CA TYR A 53 6.37 -7.46 -15.48
C TYR A 53 7.21 -8.45 -16.30
N HIS A 54 8.45 -8.09 -16.66
CA HIS A 54 9.28 -8.96 -17.50
C HIS A 54 9.82 -10.16 -16.70
N ASN A 55 10.00 -10.02 -15.39
CA ASN A 55 10.40 -11.11 -14.50
C ASN A 55 9.21 -12.05 -14.16
N LEU A 56 7.99 -11.51 -14.07
CA LEU A 56 6.78 -12.31 -13.89
C LEU A 56 6.37 -13.06 -15.17
N ALA A 57 6.73 -12.58 -16.36
CA ALA A 57 6.48 -13.28 -17.62
C ALA A 57 7.29 -14.59 -17.77
N SER A 58 8.31 -14.80 -16.94
CA SER A 58 9.08 -16.05 -16.87
C SER A 58 8.53 -17.05 -15.84
N THR A 59 7.55 -16.65 -15.02
CA THR A 59 6.87 -17.57 -14.10
C THR A 59 5.77 -18.34 -14.85
N PRO A 60 5.61 -19.65 -14.59
CA PRO A 60 4.55 -20.43 -15.22
C PRO A 60 3.18 -19.79 -14.87
N PRO A 61 2.22 -19.77 -15.81
CA PRO A 61 0.92 -19.17 -15.57
C PRO A 61 0.31 -19.83 -14.33
N PRO A 62 -0.11 -19.04 -13.33
CA PRO A 62 -0.50 -19.60 -12.05
C PRO A 62 -1.72 -20.50 -12.27
N SER A 63 -1.67 -21.71 -11.71
CA SER A 63 -2.57 -22.83 -12.01
C SER A 63 -4.03 -22.58 -11.62
N SER A 64 -4.32 -21.52 -10.87
CA SER A 64 -5.67 -21.16 -10.43
C SER A 64 -6.04 -19.70 -10.76
N GLN A 65 -7.31 -19.49 -11.09
CA GLN A 65 -7.88 -18.15 -11.27
C GLN A 65 -7.78 -17.29 -10.00
N LYS A 66 -7.75 -17.92 -8.81
CA LYS A 66 -7.60 -17.23 -7.51
C LYS A 66 -6.25 -16.51 -7.41
N SER A 67 -5.17 -17.14 -7.85
CA SER A 67 -3.83 -16.53 -7.87
C SER A 67 -3.73 -15.36 -8.86
N LEU A 68 -4.38 -15.43 -10.03
CA LEU A 68 -4.46 -14.29 -10.94
C LEU A 68 -5.26 -13.14 -10.32
N TYR A 69 -6.36 -13.44 -9.65
CA TYR A 69 -7.17 -12.43 -8.98
C TYR A 69 -6.39 -11.73 -7.86
N SER A 70 -5.71 -12.50 -7.00
CA SER A 70 -4.87 -11.97 -5.92
C SER A 70 -3.75 -11.07 -6.45
N LEU A 71 -3.08 -11.46 -7.54
CA LEU A 71 -2.05 -10.65 -8.19
C LEU A 71 -2.66 -9.36 -8.79
N THR A 72 -3.84 -9.46 -9.39
CA THR A 72 -4.50 -8.29 -9.99
C THR A 72 -4.96 -7.32 -8.91
N GLU A 73 -5.44 -7.83 -7.77
CA GLU A 73 -5.90 -7.03 -6.64
C GLU A 73 -4.74 -6.34 -5.92
N SER A 74 -3.60 -7.00 -5.72
CA SER A 74 -2.40 -6.35 -5.17
C SER A 74 -1.86 -5.24 -6.08
N LEU A 75 -1.95 -5.43 -7.40
CA LEU A 75 -1.61 -4.39 -8.38
C LEU A 75 -2.59 -3.20 -8.37
N LEU A 76 -3.82 -3.40 -7.89
CA LEU A 76 -4.83 -2.34 -7.77
C LEU A 76 -4.78 -1.62 -6.41
N ARG A 77 -4.22 -2.28 -5.39
CA ARG A 77 -4.14 -1.79 -4.01
C ARG A 77 -2.70 -1.80 -3.54
N PRO A 78 -1.88 -0.85 -4.04
CA PRO A 78 -0.48 -0.80 -3.65
C PRO A 78 -0.35 -0.67 -2.13
N THR A 79 0.55 -1.48 -1.58
CA THR A 79 0.92 -1.44 -0.17
C THR A 79 2.11 -0.50 0.00
N TYR A 80 1.95 0.53 0.83
CA TYR A 80 3.01 1.50 1.11
C TYR A 80 3.44 1.45 2.57
N PRO A 81 4.73 1.72 2.87
CA PRO A 81 5.14 1.99 4.23
C PRO A 81 4.43 3.24 4.73
N THR A 82 4.17 3.30 6.04
CA THR A 82 3.26 4.29 6.62
C THR A 82 3.92 5.03 7.77
N PHE A 83 3.99 6.36 7.64
CA PHE A 83 4.39 7.25 8.71
C PHE A 83 3.19 7.61 9.58
N ILE A 84 3.34 7.59 10.90
CA ILE A 84 2.22 7.83 11.83
C ILE A 84 2.57 8.96 12.78
N MET A 85 1.84 10.07 12.69
CA MET A 85 1.99 11.19 13.61
C MET A 85 0.70 12.01 13.65
N ARG A 86 0.35 12.50 14.84
CA ARG A 86 -0.84 13.34 15.00
C ARG A 86 -0.56 14.74 14.43
N THR A 87 -1.20 15.09 13.33
CA THR A 87 -1.07 16.39 12.66
C THR A 87 -2.35 16.80 11.97
N GLY A 88 -2.63 18.11 11.91
CA GLY A 88 -3.75 18.64 11.12
C GLY A 88 -3.38 18.84 9.66
N LEU A 89 -3.08 17.75 8.93
CA LEU A 89 -2.69 17.84 7.51
C LEU A 89 -3.84 18.40 6.66
N ARG A 90 -3.46 19.16 5.64
CA ARG A 90 -4.37 19.65 4.62
C ARG A 90 -3.90 19.17 3.25
N LYS A 91 -4.84 18.70 2.42
CA LYS A 91 -4.55 18.31 1.04
C LYS A 91 -3.87 19.46 0.31
N SER A 92 -2.86 19.13 -0.49
CA SER A 92 -2.06 20.07 -1.29
C SER A 92 -1.25 21.10 -0.50
N GLN A 93 -1.21 21.04 0.84
CA GLN A 93 -0.36 21.90 1.64
C GLN A 93 0.97 21.20 1.93
N SER A 94 2.07 21.78 1.47
CA SER A 94 3.40 21.26 1.77
C SER A 94 3.73 21.40 3.26
N PHE A 95 4.45 20.41 3.77
CA PHE A 95 5.00 20.42 5.12
C PHE A 95 6.33 19.68 5.14
N SER A 96 7.12 19.91 6.18
CA SER A 96 8.44 19.30 6.33
C SER A 96 8.57 18.60 7.67
N LEU A 97 9.25 17.45 7.66
CA LEU A 97 9.54 16.63 8.82
C LEU A 97 11.02 16.24 8.84
N HIS A 98 11.54 16.12 10.05
CA HIS A 98 12.85 15.54 10.30
C HIS A 98 12.67 14.09 10.79
N PHE A 99 13.08 13.11 9.97
CA PHE A 99 13.01 11.70 10.31
C PHE A 99 14.28 11.28 11.05
N PHE A 100 14.14 11.13 12.37
CA PHE A 100 15.22 10.67 13.24
C PHE A 100 14.94 9.32 13.90
N GLU A 101 13.70 8.85 13.99
CA GLU A 101 13.38 7.52 14.52
C GLU A 101 13.82 6.42 13.53
N PRO A 102 14.46 5.32 13.99
CA PRO A 102 14.98 4.27 13.11
C PRO A 102 13.98 3.74 12.07
N ARG A 103 12.73 3.47 12.49
CA ARG A 103 11.65 3.02 11.60
C ARG A 103 11.34 3.99 10.46
N TYR A 104 11.44 5.29 10.70
CA TYR A 104 11.14 6.32 9.71
C TYR A 104 12.34 6.63 8.81
N ARG A 105 13.56 6.45 9.32
CA ARG A 105 14.77 6.41 8.47
C ARG A 105 14.67 5.29 7.45
N ARG A 106 14.23 4.10 7.89
CA ARG A 106 14.02 2.96 6.98
C ARG A 106 12.88 3.20 6.00
N LEU A 107 11.75 3.74 6.46
CA LEU A 107 10.62 4.11 5.59
C LEU A 107 11.10 4.98 4.43
N ILE A 108 11.80 6.09 4.71
CA ILE A 108 12.19 7.02 3.64
C ILE A 108 13.26 6.41 2.73
N SER A 109 14.20 5.64 3.29
CA SER A 109 15.19 4.91 2.49
C SER A 109 14.52 3.96 1.50
N GLN A 110 13.59 3.11 1.96
CA GLN A 110 12.86 2.18 1.10
C GLN A 110 12.00 2.90 0.06
N THR A 111 11.35 4.00 0.44
CA THR A 111 10.56 4.81 -0.49
C THR A 111 11.43 5.41 -1.60
N MET A 112 12.61 5.94 -1.27
CA MET A 112 13.51 6.53 -2.25
C MET A 112 14.19 5.47 -3.14
N GLU A 113 14.55 4.32 -2.57
CA GLU A 113 15.13 3.18 -3.31
C GLU A 113 14.15 2.65 -4.37
N ARG A 114 12.90 2.35 -3.97
CA ARG A 114 11.85 1.96 -4.92
C ARG A 114 11.63 3.00 -6.01
N TYR A 115 11.65 4.28 -5.64
CA TYR A 115 11.53 5.35 -6.63
C TYR A 115 12.65 5.32 -7.67
N MET A 116 13.91 5.12 -7.25
CA MET A 116 15.06 5.03 -8.18
C MET A 116 14.94 3.83 -9.11
N GLU A 117 14.45 2.70 -8.61
CA GLU A 117 14.13 1.52 -9.43
C GLU A 117 13.04 1.82 -10.47
N GLU A 118 11.99 2.57 -10.09
CA GLU A 118 10.89 2.95 -10.98
C GLU A 118 11.35 3.86 -12.12
N ILE A 119 12.16 4.88 -11.83
CA ILE A 119 12.61 5.83 -12.85
C ILE A 119 13.84 5.32 -13.63
N ASN A 120 14.41 4.17 -13.25
CA ASN A 120 15.63 3.60 -13.83
C ASN A 120 16.78 4.62 -13.93
N ASP A 121 16.86 5.51 -12.94
CA ASP A 121 17.86 6.58 -12.83
C ASP A 121 18.60 6.37 -11.51
N PHE A 122 19.76 5.73 -11.62
CA PHE A 122 20.68 5.47 -10.52
C PHE A 122 21.68 6.62 -10.31
N SER A 123 21.40 7.82 -10.82
CA SER A 123 22.32 8.93 -10.59
C SER A 123 22.36 9.27 -9.09
N GLU A 124 23.58 9.31 -8.53
CA GLU A 124 23.80 9.67 -7.11
C GLU A 124 23.19 11.02 -6.72
N ASN A 125 22.90 11.88 -7.70
CA ASN A 125 22.36 13.21 -7.49
C ASN A 125 20.93 13.17 -6.93
N VAL A 126 20.12 12.17 -7.28
CA VAL A 126 18.73 12.03 -6.79
C VAL A 126 18.69 11.77 -5.27
N VAL A 127 19.74 11.17 -4.71
CA VAL A 127 19.84 10.86 -3.26
C VAL A 127 20.20 12.12 -2.44
N LYS A 128 20.89 13.10 -3.05
CA LYS A 128 21.59 14.17 -2.33
C LYS A 128 20.79 15.48 -2.25
N GLY A 129 19.55 15.43 -1.76
CA GLY A 129 18.83 16.66 -1.43
C GLY A 129 18.22 17.38 -2.62
N GLU A 130 18.10 16.72 -3.78
CA GLU A 130 17.50 17.31 -4.96
C GLU A 130 16.04 17.68 -4.72
N ASP A 131 15.67 18.79 -5.35
CA ASP A 131 14.29 19.19 -5.48
C ASP A 131 13.63 18.28 -6.52
N LEU A 132 12.62 17.50 -6.08
CA LEU A 132 11.81 16.66 -6.95
C LEU A 132 10.63 17.45 -7.53
N GLU A 133 10.55 18.75 -7.26
CA GLU A 133 9.57 19.64 -7.88
C GLU A 133 9.73 19.63 -9.41
N GLY A 134 8.61 19.43 -10.11
CA GLY A 134 8.58 19.32 -11.57
C GLY A 134 8.82 17.92 -12.15
N ARG A 135 9.24 16.92 -11.36
CA ARG A 135 9.27 15.54 -11.83
C ARG A 135 7.84 14.99 -12.00
N GLU A 136 7.63 14.23 -13.08
CA GLU A 136 6.33 13.62 -13.41
C GLU A 136 5.96 12.51 -12.41
N VAL A 137 6.94 11.72 -12.00
CA VAL A 137 6.80 10.68 -10.97
C VAL A 137 7.55 11.11 -9.72
N LYS A 138 6.91 10.92 -8.56
CA LYS A 138 7.45 11.26 -7.24
C LYS A 138 7.37 10.07 -6.29
N PRO A 139 8.33 9.94 -5.35
CA PRO A 139 8.27 8.94 -4.29
C PRO A 139 7.02 9.13 -3.44
N ARG A 140 6.38 8.02 -3.05
CA ARG A 140 5.11 8.01 -2.34
C ARG A 140 5.13 7.07 -1.14
N PHE A 141 4.41 7.47 -0.10
CA PHE A 141 4.13 6.63 1.07
C PHE A 141 2.81 7.09 1.73
N TYR A 142 2.33 6.35 2.73
CA TYR A 142 1.12 6.72 3.47
C TYR A 142 1.41 7.48 4.76
N TYR A 143 0.53 8.40 5.13
CA TYR A 143 0.63 9.23 6.32
C TYR A 143 -0.64 9.09 7.18
N GLY A 144 -0.52 8.50 8.36
CA GLY A 144 -1.59 8.41 9.36
C GLY A 144 -1.62 9.65 10.26
N ASP A 145 -2.61 10.52 10.06
CA ASP A 145 -2.73 11.85 10.69
C ASP A 145 -3.36 11.85 12.10
N LYS A 146 -4.00 10.75 12.49
CA LYS A 146 -4.65 10.61 13.81
C LYS A 146 -3.74 9.99 14.88
N GLY A 147 -2.47 9.77 14.56
CA GLY A 147 -1.53 9.09 15.46
C GLY A 147 -1.71 7.57 15.54
N THR A 148 -2.68 7.01 14.81
CA THR A 148 -2.90 5.58 14.63
C THR A 148 -3.36 5.30 13.21
N VAL A 149 -3.18 4.06 12.75
CA VAL A 149 -3.77 3.55 11.52
C VAL A 149 -4.49 2.25 11.84
N SER A 150 -5.71 2.10 11.35
CA SER A 150 -6.55 0.93 11.56
C SER A 150 -7.39 0.68 10.31
N PRO A 151 -7.77 -0.58 10.01
CA PRO A 151 -8.76 -0.86 8.98
C PRO A 151 -10.03 -0.03 9.17
N GLY A 152 -10.59 0.49 8.08
CA GLY A 152 -11.72 1.43 8.07
C GLY A 152 -11.36 2.87 8.45
N GLY A 153 -10.14 3.12 8.92
CA GLY A 153 -9.59 4.45 9.16
C GLY A 153 -9.20 5.18 7.88
N PHE A 154 -8.66 6.39 8.03
CA PHE A 154 -8.16 7.18 6.92
C PHE A 154 -6.69 7.53 7.11
N CYS A 155 -5.97 7.62 6.00
CA CYS A 155 -4.64 8.19 5.92
C CYS A 155 -4.53 9.08 4.66
N PHE A 156 -3.39 9.73 4.48
CA PHE A 156 -3.07 10.45 3.25
C PHE A 156 -2.01 9.70 2.46
N LEU A 157 -2.19 9.61 1.14
CA LEU A 157 -1.08 9.39 0.22
C LEU A 157 -0.30 10.69 0.11
N VAL A 158 0.98 10.66 0.48
CA VAL A 158 1.87 11.81 0.40
C VAL A 158 2.89 11.61 -0.71
N GLU A 159 3.21 12.68 -1.41
CA GLU A 159 4.31 12.75 -2.36
C GLU A 159 5.49 13.49 -1.75
N VAL A 160 6.68 12.92 -1.90
CA VAL A 160 7.93 13.56 -1.50
C VAL A 160 8.31 14.59 -2.56
N VAL A 161 8.48 15.85 -2.14
CA VAL A 161 8.87 16.96 -3.01
C VAL A 161 10.35 17.28 -2.85
N ARG A 162 10.91 17.11 -1.64
CA ARG A 162 12.34 17.26 -1.39
C ARG A 162 12.77 16.27 -0.33
N CYS A 163 13.91 15.63 -0.51
CA CYS A 163 14.43 14.66 0.44
C CYS A 163 15.94 14.79 0.55
N HIS A 164 16.44 15.01 1.76
CA HIS A 164 17.87 14.99 2.04
C HIS A 164 18.15 13.93 3.11
N ILE A 165 18.78 12.82 2.71
CA ILE A 165 19.18 11.73 3.60
C ILE A 165 20.65 11.95 4.01
N TYR A 166 20.89 12.02 5.32
CA TYR A 166 22.22 12.18 5.92
C TYR A 166 22.99 10.85 5.94
N PRO A 167 24.33 10.87 6.08
CA PRO A 167 25.14 9.65 6.18
C PRO A 167 24.75 8.72 7.34
N ASP A 168 24.14 9.24 8.40
CA ASP A 168 23.66 8.48 9.55
C ASP A 168 22.20 7.97 9.39
N GLY A 169 21.65 8.10 8.18
CA GLY A 169 20.31 7.69 7.81
C GLY A 169 19.19 8.61 8.29
N ARG A 170 19.48 9.68 9.06
CA ARG A 170 18.46 10.70 9.33
C ARG A 170 18.04 11.34 8.01
N ALA A 171 16.86 11.95 7.96
CA ALA A 171 16.43 12.65 6.75
C ALA A 171 15.60 13.90 7.05
N ASP A 172 15.82 14.95 6.24
CA ASP A 172 14.89 16.06 6.11
C ASP A 172 14.01 15.82 4.88
N VAL A 173 12.70 15.71 5.11
CA VAL A 173 11.72 15.39 4.07
C VAL A 173 10.69 16.50 3.99
N MET A 174 10.51 17.04 2.78
CA MET A 174 9.39 17.91 2.44
C MET A 174 8.41 17.14 1.57
N MET A 175 7.14 17.19 1.92
CA MET A 175 6.12 16.38 1.26
C MET A 175 4.80 17.14 1.15
N VAL A 176 3.92 16.64 0.29
CA VAL A 176 2.59 17.20 0.03
C VAL A 176 1.56 16.08 0.12
N PRO A 177 0.49 16.21 0.93
CA PRO A 177 -0.63 15.26 0.91
C PRO A 177 -1.41 15.41 -0.40
N VAL A 178 -1.53 14.33 -1.16
CA VAL A 178 -2.14 14.35 -2.49
C VAL A 178 -3.52 13.72 -2.48
N GLU A 179 -3.68 12.57 -1.84
CA GLU A 179 -4.97 11.88 -1.81
C GLU A 179 -5.34 11.41 -0.42
N ARG A 180 -6.64 11.37 -0.12
CA ARG A 180 -7.14 10.70 1.07
C ARG A 180 -7.39 9.24 0.74
N VAL A 181 -6.99 8.35 1.64
CA VAL A 181 -7.05 6.90 1.44
C VAL A 181 -7.83 6.27 2.58
N LEU A 182 -8.82 5.43 2.23
CA LEU A 182 -9.51 4.57 3.18
C LEU A 182 -8.63 3.33 3.39
N VAL A 183 -8.20 3.14 4.63
CA VAL A 183 -7.36 2.01 5.05
C VAL A 183 -8.19 0.73 4.99
N GLU A 184 -7.73 -0.26 4.22
CA GLU A 184 -8.41 -1.55 4.10
C GLU A 184 -7.65 -2.65 4.83
N ARG A 185 -6.32 -2.62 4.76
CA ARG A 185 -5.44 -3.56 5.47
C ARG A 185 -4.29 -2.81 6.12
N VAL A 186 -3.89 -3.28 7.29
CA VAL A 186 -2.71 -2.81 8.03
C VAL A 186 -1.87 -4.03 8.36
N GLU A 187 -0.60 -3.97 8.02
CA GLU A 187 0.41 -4.95 8.37
C GLU A 187 1.49 -4.25 9.18
N ARG A 188 2.07 -4.96 10.14
CA ARG A 188 3.17 -4.47 10.97
C ARG A 188 4.36 -5.38 10.74
N GLU A 189 5.49 -4.79 10.42
CA GLU A 189 6.75 -5.53 10.33
C GLU A 189 7.37 -5.62 11.73
N GLU A 190 7.79 -6.83 12.13
CA GLU A 190 8.24 -7.13 13.49
C GLU A 190 9.57 -6.44 13.83
N ARG A 191 10.47 -6.33 12.84
CA ARG A 191 11.85 -5.87 13.04
C ARG A 191 11.96 -4.47 13.65
N ASP A 192 11.10 -3.54 13.23
CA ASP A 192 11.20 -2.13 13.63
C ASP A 192 9.84 -1.46 13.88
N ASN A 193 8.75 -2.23 13.85
CA ASN A 193 7.38 -1.73 14.00
C ASN A 193 6.98 -0.71 12.92
N LEU A 194 7.55 -0.83 11.72
CA LEU A 194 7.08 -0.11 10.56
C LEU A 194 5.74 -0.69 10.11
N PHE A 195 4.78 0.19 9.85
CA PHE A 195 3.46 -0.19 9.34
C PHE A 195 3.44 -0.14 7.83
N PHE A 196 2.79 -1.13 7.24
CA PHE A 196 2.45 -1.17 5.84
C PHE A 196 0.94 -1.12 5.71
N VAL A 197 0.45 -0.22 4.88
CA VAL A 197 -0.98 -0.02 4.69
C VAL A 197 -1.29 -0.26 3.23
N SER A 198 -2.43 -0.91 2.96
CA SER A 198 -3.08 -0.89 1.66
C SER A 198 -4.49 -0.32 1.82
N GLY A 199 -4.92 0.41 0.80
CA GLY A 199 -6.18 1.09 0.83
C GLY A 199 -6.60 1.60 -0.53
N ARG A 200 -7.77 2.22 -0.56
CA ARG A 200 -8.32 2.82 -1.78
C ARG A 200 -8.38 4.33 -1.66
N VAL A 201 -8.05 5.02 -2.75
CA VAL A 201 -8.20 6.46 -2.86
C VAL A 201 -9.68 6.82 -2.76
N VAL A 202 -9.94 7.84 -1.97
CA VAL A 202 -11.26 8.38 -1.68
C VAL A 202 -11.30 9.76 -2.35
N GLY A 203 -12.09 9.88 -3.42
CA GLY A 203 -12.11 11.09 -4.26
C GLY A 203 -12.47 12.37 -3.50
N ASP A 204 -12.18 13.53 -4.09
CA ASP A 204 -12.30 14.86 -3.45
C ASP A 204 -13.71 15.38 -3.20
N ASP A 205 -14.76 14.60 -3.53
CA ASP A 205 -16.16 14.95 -3.24
C ASP A 205 -16.47 14.97 -1.73
N PHE A 206 -15.45 15.00 -0.89
CA PHE A 206 -15.46 14.94 0.56
C PHE A 206 -15.55 16.37 1.12
N GLY A 207 -16.61 17.07 0.74
CA GLY A 207 -17.06 18.29 1.41
C GLY A 207 -17.42 17.96 2.86
N GLY A 208 -16.56 18.35 3.80
CA GLY A 208 -16.81 18.34 5.24
C GLY A 208 -16.82 16.95 5.89
N GLU A 209 -15.92 16.73 6.84
CA GLU A 209 -15.84 15.49 7.64
C GLU A 209 -17.16 15.08 8.32
N GLY A 210 -18.10 16.03 8.49
CA GLY A 210 -19.44 15.77 9.03
C GLY A 210 -20.41 15.06 8.07
N GLU A 211 -20.31 15.24 6.76
CA GLU A 211 -21.30 14.67 5.82
C GLU A 211 -21.06 13.18 5.52
N GLN A 212 -19.86 12.66 5.75
CA GLN A 212 -19.54 11.26 5.43
C GLN A 212 -19.55 10.29 6.58
N GLN A 213 -19.21 10.75 7.79
CA GLN A 213 -19.70 10.01 8.96
C GLN A 213 -21.21 9.92 8.84
N SER A 214 -21.91 11.00 8.50
CA SER A 214 -23.35 10.96 8.23
C SER A 214 -23.74 9.98 7.12
N GLU A 215 -23.10 9.97 5.94
CA GLU A 215 -23.51 9.08 4.83
C GLU A 215 -23.18 7.60 5.09
N VAL A 216 -22.02 7.27 5.66
CA VAL A 216 -21.69 5.89 6.03
C VAL A 216 -22.62 5.42 7.14
N LEU A 217 -22.85 6.25 8.18
CA LEU A 217 -23.83 5.97 9.23
C LEU A 217 -25.26 5.88 8.68
N ARG A 218 -25.60 6.66 7.66
CA ARG A 218 -26.91 6.64 7.01
C ARG A 218 -27.09 5.35 6.21
N ARG A 219 -26.08 4.91 5.46
CA ARG A 219 -26.12 3.63 4.73
C ARG A 219 -26.15 2.44 5.67
N LEU A 220 -25.37 2.48 6.76
CA LEU A 220 -25.40 1.45 7.78
C LEU A 220 -26.76 1.43 8.49
N GLY A 221 -27.26 2.60 8.88
CA GLY A 221 -28.58 2.78 9.50
C GLY A 221 -29.72 2.28 8.62
N MET A 222 -29.70 2.58 7.32
CA MET A 222 -30.69 2.06 6.36
C MET A 222 -30.70 0.53 6.30
N ARG A 223 -29.52 -0.11 6.29
CA ARG A 223 -29.42 -1.58 6.31
C ARG A 223 -29.95 -2.17 7.60
N LEU A 224 -29.72 -1.52 8.74
CA LEU A 224 -30.26 -1.96 10.03
C LEU A 224 -31.78 -1.84 10.09
N VAL A 225 -32.34 -0.75 9.58
CA VAL A 225 -33.79 -0.56 9.46
C VAL A 225 -34.41 -1.67 8.61
N GLU A 226 -33.84 -1.96 7.45
CA GLU A 226 -34.34 -3.01 6.55
C GLU A 226 -34.24 -4.42 7.16
N ARG A 227 -33.14 -4.74 7.84
CA ARG A 227 -32.91 -6.09 8.39
C ARG A 227 -33.62 -6.36 9.70
N LEU A 228 -33.62 -5.39 10.61
CA LEU A 228 -34.10 -5.60 11.98
C LEU A 228 -35.52 -5.06 12.19
N GLY A 229 -36.09 -4.37 11.20
CA GLY A 229 -37.41 -3.74 11.32
C GLY A 229 -37.44 -2.61 12.37
N VAL A 230 -36.27 -2.05 12.72
CA VAL A 230 -36.13 -0.96 13.69
C VAL A 230 -36.36 0.39 13.03
N THR A 231 -36.72 1.41 13.81
CA THR A 231 -36.82 2.78 13.27
C THR A 231 -35.43 3.36 12.97
N ALA A 232 -35.37 4.37 12.11
CA ALA A 232 -34.12 5.05 11.79
C ALA A 232 -33.46 5.68 13.04
N GLU A 233 -34.25 6.12 14.02
CA GLU A 233 -33.73 6.64 15.30
C GLU A 233 -33.13 5.53 16.16
N GLN A 234 -33.80 4.37 16.25
CA GLN A 234 -33.26 3.20 16.95
C GLN A 234 -31.96 2.70 16.31
N ALA A 235 -31.91 2.64 14.97
CA ALA A 235 -30.69 2.27 14.24
C ALA A 235 -29.53 3.24 14.51
N ARG A 236 -29.80 4.56 14.56
CA ARG A 236 -28.76 5.55 14.93
C ARG A 236 -28.27 5.35 16.36
N GLY A 237 -29.19 5.14 17.32
CA GLY A 237 -28.83 4.88 18.72
C GLY A 237 -27.96 3.63 18.88
N MET A 238 -28.27 2.55 18.14
CA MET A 238 -27.46 1.34 18.11
C MET A 238 -26.05 1.59 17.55
N ILE A 239 -25.94 2.26 16.40
CA ILE A 239 -24.63 2.53 15.80
C ILE A 239 -23.79 3.44 16.69
N GLN A 240 -24.41 4.44 17.32
CA GLN A 240 -23.72 5.32 18.25
C GLN A 240 -23.25 4.58 19.51
N GLY A 241 -24.08 3.71 20.07
CA GLY A 241 -23.69 2.84 21.19
C GLY A 241 -22.50 1.94 20.85
N ILE A 242 -22.41 1.41 19.62
CA ILE A 242 -21.26 0.61 19.16
C ILE A 242 -20.00 1.47 19.02
N LEU A 243 -20.12 2.65 18.40
CA LEU A 243 -18.98 3.54 18.20
C LEU A 243 -18.42 4.08 19.53
N GLU A 244 -19.28 4.25 20.53
CA GLU A 244 -18.90 4.67 21.88
C GLU A 244 -18.45 3.50 22.78
N GLY A 245 -18.51 2.25 22.28
CA GLY A 245 -18.13 1.05 23.05
C GLY A 245 -19.11 0.66 24.15
N ASN A 246 -20.33 1.19 24.13
CA ASN A 246 -21.37 0.99 25.13
C ASN A 246 -22.37 -0.13 24.76
N ALA A 247 -22.27 -0.70 23.55
CA ALA A 247 -23.12 -1.79 23.08
C ALA A 247 -22.44 -3.15 23.27
N GLU A 248 -23.18 -4.14 23.77
CA GLU A 248 -22.72 -5.54 23.88
C GLU A 248 -22.56 -6.22 22.51
N LEU A 249 -23.17 -5.67 21.45
CA LEU A 249 -23.11 -6.21 20.08
C LEU A 249 -22.04 -5.50 19.27
N THR A 250 -21.18 -6.27 18.60
CA THR A 250 -20.23 -5.78 17.60
C THR A 250 -20.93 -5.46 16.28
N LEU A 251 -20.33 -4.58 15.47
CA LEU A 251 -20.86 -4.25 14.14
C LEU A 251 -20.96 -5.47 13.21
N GLY A 252 -20.09 -6.47 13.42
CA GLY A 252 -20.09 -7.74 12.67
C GLY A 252 -21.30 -8.61 12.98
N GLU A 253 -21.64 -8.77 14.27
CA GLU A 253 -22.82 -9.51 14.72
C GLU A 253 -24.11 -8.84 14.23
N LEU A 254 -24.17 -7.50 14.28
CA LEU A 254 -25.32 -6.73 13.84
C LEU A 254 -25.52 -6.76 12.31
N LEU A 255 -24.44 -6.94 11.56
CA LEU A 255 -24.46 -7.14 10.10
C LEU A 255 -24.58 -8.61 9.70
N GLY A 256 -24.84 -9.54 10.64
CA GLY A 256 -24.95 -10.97 10.35
C GLY A 256 -23.73 -11.51 9.61
N MET A 257 -22.55 -10.93 9.84
CA MET A 257 -21.26 -11.45 9.40
C MET A 257 -20.84 -12.50 10.43
N GLN A 258 -21.59 -13.60 10.52
CA GLN A 258 -21.10 -14.79 11.20
C GLN A 258 -19.90 -15.28 10.38
N GLY A 259 -18.71 -15.18 10.97
CA GLY A 259 -17.60 -16.02 10.54
C GLY A 259 -18.10 -17.46 10.59
N GLY A 260 -18.01 -18.17 9.47
CA GLY A 260 -18.29 -19.60 9.44
C GLY A 260 -17.23 -20.31 10.26
N GLU A 261 -17.50 -20.49 11.54
CA GLU A 261 -16.91 -21.53 12.37
C GLU A 261 -17.67 -22.83 12.08
N ASP A 262 -17.41 -23.41 10.91
CA ASP A 262 -17.73 -24.80 10.61
C ASP A 262 -16.42 -25.43 10.14
N GLY A 263 -15.79 -26.25 10.98
CA GLY A 263 -14.63 -27.04 10.57
C GLY A 263 -13.76 -27.53 11.71
N ASP A 264 -14.28 -28.50 12.46
CA ASP A 264 -13.58 -29.63 13.07
C ASP A 264 -12.11 -29.41 13.51
N GLU A 265 -11.95 -29.15 14.81
CA GLU A 265 -10.71 -29.38 15.55
C GLU A 265 -10.45 -30.91 15.61
N GLU A 266 -9.67 -31.45 14.68
CA GLU A 266 -8.91 -32.67 14.94
C GLU A 266 -7.58 -32.26 15.59
N GLU A 267 -7.51 -32.45 16.90
CA GLU A 267 -6.27 -32.37 17.69
C GLU A 267 -5.34 -33.50 17.24
N GLU A 268 -4.42 -33.21 16.31
CA GLU A 268 -3.25 -34.06 16.08
C GLU A 268 -2.13 -33.64 17.05
N ASP A 269 -1.87 -34.51 18.03
CA ASP A 269 -0.74 -34.45 18.94
C ASP A 269 0.59 -34.54 18.15
N GLU A 270 1.15 -33.40 17.74
CA GLU A 270 2.50 -33.37 17.18
C GLU A 270 3.55 -33.48 18.31
N GLU A 271 4.12 -34.68 18.39
CA GLU A 271 5.26 -35.07 19.21
C GLU A 271 6.47 -34.17 18.91
N TRP A 272 6.82 -33.29 19.85
CA TRP A 272 8.00 -32.44 19.79
C TRP A 272 9.28 -33.30 19.76
N VAL A 273 9.89 -33.43 18.57
CA VAL A 273 11.25 -33.94 18.42
C VAL A 273 12.21 -32.80 18.74
N GLY A 274 12.92 -32.93 19.86
CA GLY A 274 13.95 -31.98 20.28
C GLY A 274 15.02 -31.84 19.21
N ILE A 275 15.18 -30.62 18.68
CA ILE A 275 16.32 -30.23 17.86
C ILE A 275 17.39 -29.77 18.85
N GLU A 276 18.49 -30.54 18.90
CA GLU A 276 19.69 -30.16 19.63
C GLU A 276 20.29 -28.92 18.96
N GLU A 277 20.38 -27.82 19.72
CA GLU A 277 21.03 -26.59 19.32
C GLU A 277 22.55 -26.85 19.25
N GLU A 278 23.11 -26.90 18.05
CA GLU A 278 24.56 -26.84 17.84
C GLU A 278 25.01 -25.38 18.08
N GLU A 279 25.69 -25.16 19.21
CA GLU A 279 26.40 -23.93 19.53
C GLU A 279 27.60 -23.79 18.56
N GLU A 280 27.48 -22.93 17.53
CA GLU A 280 28.63 -22.48 16.74
C GLU A 280 29.38 -21.39 17.52
N GLU A 281 30.51 -21.77 18.12
CA GLU A 281 31.50 -20.87 18.68
C GLU A 281 32.17 -20.08 17.53
N GLU A 282 31.80 -18.81 17.34
CA GLU A 282 32.54 -17.90 16.46
C GLU A 282 33.82 -17.42 17.18
N GLU A 283 34.97 -17.89 16.68
CA GLU A 283 36.30 -17.45 17.09
C GLU A 283 36.51 -15.96 16.71
N GLU A 284 36.69 -15.10 17.71
CA GLU A 284 37.15 -13.72 17.52
C GLU A 284 38.64 -13.72 17.13
N GLU A 285 38.95 -13.51 15.85
CA GLU A 285 40.31 -13.19 15.40
C GLU A 285 40.62 -11.71 15.73
N GLU A 286 41.45 -11.50 16.75
CA GLU A 286 42.11 -10.22 17.05
C GLU A 286 43.17 -9.94 15.97
N GLU A 287 42.87 -9.07 15.00
CA GLU A 287 43.90 -8.48 14.13
C GLU A 287 44.65 -7.37 14.89
N GLU A 288 45.82 -7.73 15.42
CA GLU A 288 46.88 -6.81 15.84
C GLU A 288 47.48 -6.11 14.62
N ASP A 289 47.00 -4.90 14.31
CA ASP A 289 47.76 -3.97 13.47
C ASP A 289 48.72 -3.15 14.35
N GLU A 290 49.86 -3.77 14.65
CA GLU A 290 51.11 -3.02 14.81
C GLU A 290 51.50 -2.40 13.47
N ASP A 291 52.02 -1.17 13.47
CA ASP A 291 53.39 -0.84 13.04
C ASP A 291 53.56 0.64 12.56
N PRO A 292 54.79 1.18 12.44
CA PRO A 292 55.19 2.33 13.24
C PRO A 292 55.97 3.38 12.41
N HIS A 293 55.47 4.59 12.21
CA HIS A 293 56.31 5.63 11.58
C HIS A 293 56.62 6.79 12.53
N SER A 294 57.64 6.51 13.33
CA SER A 294 58.66 7.47 13.76
C SER A 294 59.58 7.89 12.59
N GLY A 295 59.88 9.18 12.49
CA GLY A 295 60.91 9.77 11.61
C GLY A 295 60.28 10.78 10.62
N ASP A 296 60.69 12.04 10.50
CA ASP A 296 61.96 12.68 10.81
C ASP A 296 61.80 14.20 11.03
N ALA A 297 62.81 14.72 11.73
CA ALA A 297 63.38 16.08 11.82
C ALA A 297 62.71 17.28 11.12
#